data_AF-A0A081MZ86-F1
#
_entry.id   AF-A0A081MZ86-F1
#
_cell.length_a   1.000
_cell.length_b   1.000
_cell.length_c   1.000
_cell.angle_alpha   90.00
_cell.angle_beta   90.00
_cell.angle_gamma   90.00
#
_symmetry.space_group_name_H-M   'P 1'
#
loop_
_entity.id
_entity.type
_entity.pdbx_description
1 polymer ?
#
loop_
_entity_poly.entity_id
_entity_poly.type
_entity_poly.pdbx_seq_one_letter_code
_entity_poly.pdbx_strand_id
1 'polypeptide(L)'
;MRQTINPQMQLGEVDISAITFNPKSRDDIPRLLRGLQHIWITPDLRHRVFQVLENMIPASRQNGRPGMDLWNILVFGTLRLVTNCDYYRLQELANEHGTLRKMLGHGPYCTHSYHIQTLQDNISLFTPEILDQINQVTVDAGHQLVKKKMSRYMAVPIPS
;
A
#
# COMPACT_ATOMS: atom_id res chain seq x y z
N MET A 1 -9.42 -8.06 16.38
CA MET A 1 -8.99 -8.24 14.98
C MET A 1 -8.22 -6.99 14.58
N ARG A 2 -7.07 -7.12 13.90
CA ARG A 2 -6.35 -5.94 13.38
C ARG A 2 -7.22 -5.31 12.30
N GLN A 3 -7.33 -3.98 12.30
CA GLN A 3 -8.15 -3.29 11.30
C GLN A 3 -7.46 -3.31 9.95
N THR A 4 -8.24 -3.47 8.89
CA THR A 4 -7.75 -3.38 7.51
C THR A 4 -7.29 -1.94 7.22
N ILE A 5 -8.13 -0.97 7.57
CA ILE A 5 -7.96 0.48 7.42
C ILE A 5 -8.65 1.16 8.62
N ASN A 6 -8.18 2.34 9.03
CA ASN A 6 -8.94 3.19 9.95
C ASN A 6 -10.15 3.80 9.21
N PRO A 7 -11.41 3.47 9.58
CA PRO A 7 -12.59 3.93 8.84
C PRO A 7 -12.87 5.43 9.01
N GLN A 8 -12.22 6.11 9.96
CA GLN A 8 -12.46 7.51 10.25
C GLN A 8 -11.40 8.40 9.63
N MET A 9 -11.82 9.22 8.65
CA MET A 9 -10.96 10.22 8.03
C MET A 9 -10.54 11.30 9.02
N GLN A 10 -9.27 11.69 8.98
CA GLN A 10 -8.73 12.81 9.74
C GLN A 10 -8.90 14.14 9.00
N LEU A 11 -8.83 15.24 9.75
CA LEU A 11 -8.94 16.58 9.17
C LEU A 11 -7.82 16.82 8.15
N GLY A 12 -8.20 17.13 6.91
CA GLY A 12 -7.27 17.37 5.81
C GLY A 12 -6.65 16.10 5.20
N GLU A 13 -7.11 14.91 5.60
CA GLU A 13 -6.80 13.66 4.91
C GLU A 13 -7.32 13.71 3.47
N VAL A 14 -6.53 13.19 2.54
CA VAL A 14 -6.88 13.08 1.13
C VAL A 14 -7.15 11.61 0.84
N ASP A 15 -8.24 11.31 0.13
CA ASP A 15 -8.50 9.93 -0.32
C ASP A 15 -7.30 9.42 -1.13
N ILE A 16 -6.88 8.19 -0.87
CA ILE A 16 -5.75 7.57 -1.58
C ILE A 16 -5.96 7.60 -3.10
N SER A 17 -7.19 7.48 -3.60
CA SER A 17 -7.52 7.59 -5.03
C SER A 17 -7.23 8.97 -5.63
N ALA A 18 -7.19 10.03 -4.81
CA ALA A 18 -6.97 11.40 -5.23
C ALA A 18 -5.51 11.85 -5.10
N ILE A 19 -4.60 11.00 -4.58
CA ILE A 19 -3.18 11.33 -4.49
C ILE A 19 -2.59 11.45 -5.90
N THR A 20 -2.01 12.61 -6.22
CA THR A 20 -1.36 12.87 -7.51
C THR A 20 0.14 12.64 -7.42
N PHE A 21 0.71 12.03 -8.46
CA PHE A 21 2.15 11.78 -8.55
C PHE A 21 2.74 12.49 -9.77
N ASN A 22 3.99 12.95 -9.65
CA ASN A 22 4.72 13.48 -10.80
C ASN A 22 4.99 12.34 -11.80
N PRO A 23 4.40 12.36 -13.02
CA PRO A 23 4.56 11.29 -13.98
C PRO A 23 6.01 11.16 -14.49
N LYS A 24 6.79 12.24 -14.43
CA LYS A 24 8.19 12.28 -14.86
C LYS A 24 9.18 11.82 -13.79
N SER A 25 8.72 11.56 -12.56
CA SER A 25 9.61 11.10 -11.50
C SER A 25 10.23 9.77 -11.89
N ARG A 26 11.56 9.70 -11.80
CA ARG A 26 12.36 8.47 -11.95
C ARG A 26 12.68 7.81 -10.60
N ASP A 27 12.30 8.46 -9.50
CA ASP A 27 12.48 7.95 -8.15
C ASP A 27 11.56 6.75 -7.88
N ASP A 28 12.03 5.86 -7.01
CA ASP A 28 11.35 4.62 -6.70
C ASP A 28 10.08 4.82 -5.86
N ILE A 29 10.07 5.80 -4.95
CA ILE A 29 8.96 6.01 -4.02
C ILE A 29 7.68 6.42 -4.78
N PRO A 30 7.67 7.45 -5.65
CA PRO A 30 6.45 7.81 -6.41
C PRO A 30 5.96 6.73 -7.37
N ARG A 31 6.83 5.80 -7.80
CA ARG A 31 6.45 4.66 -8.65
C ARG A 31 5.81 3.56 -7.81
N LEU A 32 6.39 3.22 -6.67
CA LEU A 32 5.81 2.29 -5.69
C LEU A 32 4.42 2.78 -5.23
N LEU A 33 4.32 4.04 -4.82
CA LEU A 33 3.07 4.60 -4.30
C LEU A 33 1.96 4.60 -5.36
N ARG A 34 2.29 4.70 -6.65
CA ARG A 34 1.32 4.52 -7.75
C ARG A 34 0.82 3.07 -7.84
N GLY A 35 1.69 2.09 -7.66
CA GLY A 35 1.30 0.68 -7.59
C GLY A 35 0.35 0.41 -6.42
N LEU A 36 0.68 0.94 -5.24
CA LEU A 36 -0.18 0.85 -4.05
C LEU A 36 -1.53 1.56 -4.26
N GLN A 37 -1.53 2.76 -4.85
CA GLN A 37 -2.76 3.45 -5.23
C GLN A 37 -3.60 2.60 -6.20
N HIS A 38 -2.99 1.93 -7.16
CA HIS A 38 -3.71 1.06 -8.09
C HIS A 38 -4.38 -0.13 -7.39
N ILE A 39 -3.70 -0.75 -6.42
CA ILE A 39 -4.30 -1.76 -5.54
C ILE A 39 -5.50 -1.15 -4.81
N TRP A 40 -5.34 0.03 -4.22
CA TRP A 40 -6.40 0.69 -3.45
C TRP A 40 -7.68 0.97 -4.25
N ILE A 41 -7.55 1.50 -5.47
CA ILE A 41 -8.69 1.89 -6.30
C ILE A 41 -9.34 0.73 -7.05
N THR A 42 -8.75 -0.47 -7.00
CA THR A 42 -9.24 -1.66 -7.70
C THR A 42 -9.86 -2.62 -6.68
N PRO A 43 -11.19 -2.62 -6.48
CA PRO A 43 -11.82 -3.31 -5.34
C PRO A 43 -11.50 -4.80 -5.25
N ASP A 44 -11.56 -5.53 -6.37
CA ASP A 44 -11.26 -6.97 -6.41
C ASP A 44 -9.80 -7.27 -6.02
N LEU A 45 -8.87 -6.46 -6.54
CA LEU A 45 -7.44 -6.59 -6.23
C LEU A 45 -7.17 -6.26 -4.76
N ARG A 46 -7.72 -5.13 -4.28
CA ARG A 46 -7.65 -4.72 -2.88
C ARG A 46 -8.14 -5.81 -1.94
N HIS A 47 -9.29 -6.41 -2.25
CA HIS A 47 -9.88 -7.47 -1.44
C HIS A 47 -8.96 -8.69 -1.37
N ARG A 48 -8.46 -9.17 -2.51
CA ARG A 48 -7.54 -10.32 -2.54
C ARG A 48 -6.25 -10.06 -1.77
N VAL A 49 -5.68 -8.87 -1.92
CA VAL A 49 -4.48 -8.47 -1.16
C VAL A 49 -4.76 -8.44 0.34
N PHE A 50 -5.88 -7.87 0.78
CA PHE A 50 -6.23 -7.87 2.20
C PHE A 50 -6.55 -9.26 2.74
N GLN A 51 -7.15 -10.16 1.95
CA GLN A 51 -7.33 -11.55 2.37
C GLN A 51 -5.99 -12.25 2.65
N VAL A 52 -4.97 -12.05 1.80
CA VAL A 52 -3.62 -12.59 2.05
C VAL A 52 -3.07 -12.05 3.37
N LEU A 53 -3.15 -10.73 3.57
CA LEU A 53 -2.66 -10.08 4.79
C LEU A 53 -3.40 -10.55 6.04
N GLU A 54 -4.73 -10.65 6.00
CA GLU A 54 -5.57 -11.10 7.13
C GLU A 54 -5.30 -12.56 7.51
N ASN A 55 -5.03 -13.42 6.52
CA ASN A 55 -4.75 -14.84 6.76
C ASN A 55 -3.36 -15.09 7.34
N MET A 56 -2.37 -14.29 6.92
CA MET A 56 -0.97 -14.55 7.25
C MET A 56 -0.44 -13.70 8.39
N ILE A 57 -0.98 -12.49 8.60
CA ILE A 57 -0.55 -11.61 9.66
C ILE A 57 -1.37 -11.90 10.91
N PRO A 58 -0.74 -12.23 12.05
CA PRO A 58 -1.47 -12.53 13.27
C PRO A 58 -2.27 -11.32 13.74
N ALA A 59 -3.46 -11.58 14.31
CA ALA A 59 -4.28 -10.55 14.92
C ALA A 59 -3.52 -9.84 16.05
N SER A 60 -3.80 -8.55 16.25
CA SER A 60 -3.20 -7.79 17.36
C SER A 60 -3.59 -8.39 18.71
N ARG A 61 -2.63 -8.40 19.66
CA ARG A 61 -2.89 -8.83 21.04
C ARG A 61 -4.06 -8.02 21.63
N GLN A 62 -4.96 -8.68 22.35
CA GLN A 62 -6.20 -8.08 22.91
C GLN A 62 -5.92 -7.16 24.12
N ASN A 63 -4.87 -6.35 24.06
CA ASN A 63 -4.41 -5.54 25.19
C ASN A 63 -5.01 -4.12 25.15
N GLY A 64 -6.14 -3.93 24.45
CA GLY A 64 -6.83 -2.65 24.32
C GLY A 64 -6.22 -1.64 23.33
N ARG A 65 -4.99 -1.85 22.83
CA ARG A 65 -4.43 -1.05 21.72
C ARG A 65 -4.63 -1.79 20.38
N PRO A 66 -5.35 -1.22 19.40
CA PRO A 66 -5.33 -1.76 18.05
C PRO A 66 -3.88 -1.70 17.54
N GLY A 67 -3.38 -2.82 17.03
CA GLY A 67 -2.07 -2.84 16.35
C GLY A 67 -2.11 -1.98 15.07
N MET A 68 -0.95 -1.77 14.43
CA MET A 68 -0.86 -1.08 13.13
C MET A 68 -1.82 -1.73 12.13
N ASP A 69 -2.58 -0.95 11.38
CA ASP A 69 -3.51 -1.47 10.37
C ASP A 69 -2.78 -2.20 9.23
N LEU A 70 -3.49 -3.12 8.56
CA LEU A 70 -2.91 -3.96 7.52
C LEU A 70 -2.46 -3.15 6.30
N TRP A 71 -3.14 -2.05 6.00
CA TRP A 71 -2.73 -1.14 4.94
C TRP A 71 -1.36 -0.52 5.23
N ASN A 72 -1.13 0.01 6.42
CA ASN A 72 0.14 0.56 6.83
C ASN A 72 1.26 -0.49 6.82
N ILE A 73 0.96 -1.73 7.25
CA ILE A 73 1.93 -2.84 7.15
C ILE A 73 2.30 -3.11 5.68
N LEU A 74 1.32 -3.16 4.78
CA LEU A 74 1.57 -3.33 3.34
C LEU A 74 2.43 -2.20 2.77
N VAL A 75 2.06 -0.94 3.04
CA VAL A 75 2.77 0.25 2.55
C VAL A 75 4.22 0.25 3.04
N PHE A 76 4.45 0.02 4.33
CA PHE A 76 5.80 0.02 4.88
C PHE A 76 6.63 -1.19 4.46
N GLY A 77 6.02 -2.39 4.44
CA GLY A 77 6.69 -3.61 4.01
C GLY A 77 7.17 -3.49 2.57
N THR A 78 6.29 -3.05 1.67
CA THR A 78 6.65 -2.82 0.26
C THR A 78 7.65 -1.68 0.08
N LEU A 79 7.54 -0.58 0.83
CA LEU A 79 8.49 0.52 0.80
C LEU A 79 9.89 0.08 1.19
N ARG A 80 10.00 -0.67 2.29
CA ARG A 80 11.29 -1.14 2.78
C ARG A 80 11.97 -2.07 1.77
N LEU A 81 11.19 -2.94 1.13
CA LEU A 81 11.69 -3.87 0.11
C LEU A 81 12.15 -3.14 -1.15
N VAL A 82 11.33 -2.25 -1.70
CA VAL A 82 11.65 -1.54 -2.95
C VAL A 82 12.83 -0.58 -2.78
N THR A 83 12.92 0.10 -1.65
CA THR A 83 14.00 1.08 -1.39
C THR A 83 15.22 0.47 -0.70
N ASN A 84 15.15 -0.81 -0.31
CA ASN A 84 16.17 -1.51 0.47
C ASN A 84 16.64 -0.73 1.72
N CYS A 85 15.72 -0.04 2.38
CA CYS A 85 16.05 0.83 3.50
C CYS A 85 16.09 0.06 4.84
N ASP A 86 16.89 0.55 5.78
CA ASP A 86 16.83 0.09 7.17
C ASP A 86 15.63 0.71 7.92
N TYR A 87 15.44 0.33 9.19
CA TYR A 87 14.32 0.82 10.00
C TYR A 87 14.45 2.30 10.37
N TYR A 88 15.66 2.85 10.46
CA TYR A 88 15.86 4.28 10.74
C TYR A 88 15.46 5.13 9.55
N ARG A 89 15.92 4.73 8.35
CA ARG A 89 15.53 5.39 7.10
C ARG A 89 14.04 5.25 6.83
N LEU A 90 13.45 4.09 7.15
CA LEU A 90 12.02 3.90 7.03
C LEU A 90 11.23 4.81 7.97
N GLN A 91 11.68 4.96 9.22
CA GLN A 91 11.05 5.86 10.19
C GLN A 91 11.10 7.31 9.72
N GLU A 92 12.25 7.75 9.23
CA GLU A 92 12.43 9.10 8.68
C GLU A 92 11.47 9.35 7.51
N LEU A 93 11.38 8.42 6.56
CA LEU A 93 10.43 8.51 5.45
C LEU A 93 8.99 8.55 5.96
N ALA A 94 8.62 7.65 6.87
CA ALA A 94 7.27 7.58 7.43
C ALA A 94 6.84 8.90 8.09
N ASN A 95 7.77 9.58 8.76
CA ASN A 95 7.49 10.79 9.52
C ASN A 95 7.58 12.07 8.70
N GLU A 96 8.46 12.13 7.70
CA GLU A 96 8.78 13.39 6.99
C GLU A 96 8.34 13.40 5.52
N HIS A 97 8.18 12.24 4.87
CA HIS A 97 7.87 12.19 3.44
C HIS A 97 6.38 12.44 3.17
N GLY A 98 6.02 13.68 2.82
CA GLY A 98 4.62 14.12 2.71
C GLY A 98 3.71 13.27 1.83
N THR A 99 4.16 12.78 0.68
CA THR A 99 3.33 11.91 -0.19
C THR A 99 3.13 10.52 0.42
N LEU A 100 4.13 10.02 1.16
CA LEU A 100 4.02 8.76 1.88
C LEU A 100 3.05 8.91 3.05
N ARG A 101 3.14 10.02 3.80
CA ARG A 101 2.19 10.36 4.86
C ARG A 101 0.74 10.37 4.37
N LYS A 102 0.48 10.98 3.21
CA LYS A 102 -0.86 10.92 2.58
C LYS A 102 -1.30 9.50 2.28
N MET A 103 -0.40 8.65 1.78
CA MET A 103 -0.70 7.23 1.51
C MET A 103 -1.07 6.46 2.79
N LEU A 104 -0.55 6.88 3.94
CA LEU A 104 -0.82 6.29 5.26
C LEU A 104 -2.04 6.92 5.96
N GLY A 105 -2.80 7.78 5.29
CA GLY A 105 -3.98 8.47 5.85
C GLY A 105 -3.66 9.70 6.70
N HIS A 106 -2.41 10.18 6.70
CA HIS A 106 -2.04 11.36 7.49
C HIS A 106 -2.24 12.65 6.69
N GLY A 107 -3.20 13.46 7.14
CA GLY A 107 -3.39 14.83 6.65
C GLY A 107 -2.23 15.78 7.04
N PRO A 108 -2.19 16.99 6.46
CA PRO A 108 -1.11 17.97 6.69
C PRO A 108 -1.04 18.49 8.14
N TYR A 109 -2.13 18.35 8.90
CA TYR A 109 -2.22 18.78 10.30
C TYR A 109 -2.01 17.63 11.29
N CYS A 110 -1.76 16.41 10.79
CA CYS A 110 -1.60 15.23 11.64
C CYS A 110 -0.23 15.26 12.36
N THR A 111 -0.26 15.26 13.69
CA THR A 111 0.94 15.23 14.55
C THR A 111 1.43 13.82 14.87
N HIS A 112 0.78 12.78 14.33
CA HIS A 112 1.18 11.40 14.56
C HIS A 112 2.59 11.14 14.01
N SER A 113 3.41 10.47 14.79
CA SER A 113 4.72 9.98 14.39
C SER A 113 4.87 8.49 14.71
N TYR A 114 5.54 7.79 13.81
CA TYR A 114 5.88 6.39 13.97
C TYR A 114 7.15 6.27 14.80
N HIS A 115 7.10 5.46 15.85
CA HIS A 115 8.26 5.06 16.63
C HIS A 115 8.97 3.86 15.98
N ILE A 116 10.30 3.82 16.06
CA ILE A 116 11.12 2.76 15.48
C ILE A 116 10.70 1.36 15.94
N GLN A 117 10.42 1.18 17.24
CA GLN A 117 9.98 -0.11 17.77
C GLN A 117 8.66 -0.55 17.16
N THR A 118 7.72 0.39 16.98
CA THR A 118 6.43 0.11 16.34
C THR A 118 6.62 -0.37 14.90
N LEU A 119 7.52 0.25 14.14
CA LEU A 119 7.84 -0.18 12.77
C LEU A 119 8.49 -1.57 12.79
N GLN A 120 9.46 -1.82 13.66
CA GLN A 120 10.13 -3.12 13.77
C GLN A 120 9.15 -4.25 14.11
N ASP A 121 8.32 -4.05 15.13
CA ASP A 121 7.38 -5.07 15.61
C ASP A 121 6.30 -5.43 14.58
N ASN A 122 5.88 -4.47 13.76
CA ASN A 122 4.79 -4.69 12.80
C ASN A 122 5.28 -5.09 11.42
N ILE A 123 6.40 -4.57 10.95
CA ILE A 123 6.91 -4.82 9.59
C ILE A 123 7.71 -6.12 9.54
N SER A 124 8.27 -6.58 10.66
CA SER A 124 8.84 -7.93 10.76
C SER A 124 7.80 -9.03 10.51
N LEU A 125 6.49 -8.72 10.66
CA LEU A 125 5.40 -9.64 10.31
C LEU A 125 5.19 -9.75 8.80
N PHE A 126 5.73 -8.82 8.00
CA PHE A 126 5.60 -8.83 6.54
C PHE A 126 6.69 -9.71 5.92
N THR A 127 6.45 -11.02 5.95
CA THR A 127 7.45 -12.03 5.57
C THR A 127 7.60 -12.16 4.04
N PRO A 128 8.69 -12.78 3.54
CA PRO A 128 8.86 -13.06 2.11
C PRO A 128 7.72 -13.87 1.50
N GLU A 129 7.08 -14.75 2.27
CA GLU A 129 5.95 -15.56 1.82
C GLU A 129 4.69 -14.71 1.59
N ILE A 130 4.45 -13.71 2.45
CA ILE A 130 3.36 -12.73 2.25
C ILE A 130 3.63 -11.93 0.98
N LEU A 131 4.88 -11.49 0.80
CA LEU A 131 5.29 -10.75 -0.39
C LEU A 131 5.06 -11.57 -1.67
N ASP A 132 5.45 -12.85 -1.67
CA ASP A 132 5.26 -13.72 -2.83
C ASP A 132 3.78 -13.88 -3.18
N GLN A 133 2.92 -14.15 -2.19
CA GLN A 133 1.47 -14.25 -2.45
C GLN A 133 0.86 -12.95 -3.00
N ILE A 134 1.26 -11.80 -2.45
CA ILE A 134 0.80 -10.49 -2.96
C ILE A 134 1.33 -10.25 -4.38
N ASN A 135 2.56 -10.65 -4.67
CA ASN A 135 3.14 -10.54 -6.01
C ASN A 135 2.35 -11.39 -7.01
N GLN A 136 2.02 -12.64 -6.68
CA GLN A 136 1.19 -13.49 -7.56
C GLN A 136 -0.17 -12.84 -7.86
N VAL A 137 -0.86 -12.37 -6.82
CA VAL A 137 -2.15 -11.68 -6.95
C VAL A 137 -2.04 -10.44 -7.86
N THR A 138 -0.96 -9.67 -7.70
CA THR A 138 -0.73 -8.43 -8.47
C THR A 138 -0.37 -8.73 -9.93
N VAL A 139 0.48 -9.73 -10.17
CA VAL A 139 0.88 -10.18 -11.51
C VAL A 139 -0.32 -10.72 -12.29
N ASP A 140 -1.15 -11.54 -11.65
CA ASP A 140 -2.37 -12.07 -12.26
C ASP A 140 -3.35 -10.96 -12.66
N ALA A 141 -3.55 -9.96 -11.79
CA ALA A 141 -4.33 -8.78 -12.12
C ALA A 141 -3.72 -8.02 -13.31
N GLY A 142 -2.39 -7.87 -13.34
CA GLY A 142 -1.66 -7.30 -14.47
C GLY A 142 -1.90 -8.04 -15.79
N HIS A 143 -1.83 -9.37 -15.78
CA HIS A 143 -2.11 -10.20 -16.96
C HIS A 143 -3.54 -10.00 -17.48
N GLN A 144 -4.53 -9.92 -16.58
CA GLN A 144 -5.93 -9.68 -16.96
C GLN A 144 -6.13 -8.30 -17.59
N LEU A 145 -5.48 -7.26 -17.07
CA LEU A 145 -5.52 -5.91 -17.63
C LEU A 145 -4.94 -5.88 -19.06
N VAL A 146 -3.80 -6.54 -19.30
CA VAL A 146 -3.17 -6.62 -20.62
C VAL A 146 -4.09 -7.36 -21.61
N LYS A 147 -4.64 -8.52 -21.23
CA LYS A 147 -5.59 -9.28 -22.07
C LYS A 147 -6.82 -8.44 -22.45
N LYS A 148 -7.42 -7.74 -21.48
CA LYS A 148 -8.58 -6.86 -21.71
C LYS A 148 -8.24 -5.70 -22.66
N LYS A 149 -7.03 -5.15 -22.57
CA LYS A 149 -6.57 -4.08 -23.46
C LYS A 149 -6.39 -4.59 -24.90
N MET A 150 -5.76 -5.76 -25.08
CA MET A 150 -5.58 -6.40 -26.39
C MET A 150 -6.92 -6.72 -27.06
N SER A 151 -7.86 -7.32 -26.34
CA SER A 151 -9.21 -7.60 -26.86
C SER A 151 -9.92 -6.33 -27.31
N ARG A 152 -9.76 -5.21 -26.57
CA ARG A 152 -10.35 -3.92 -26.93
C ARG A 152 -9.77 -3.34 -28.21
N TYR A 153 -8.47 -3.49 -28.45
CA TYR A 153 -7.83 -3.06 -29.71
C TYR A 153 -8.25 -3.93 -30.90
N MET A 154 -8.43 -5.24 -30.69
CA MET A 154 -8.91 -6.15 -31.74
C MET A 154 -10.40 -5.96 -32.10
N ALA A 155 -11.18 -5.32 -31.22
CA ALA A 155 -12.60 -5.05 -31.42
C ALA A 155 -12.89 -3.69 -32.09
N VAL A 156 -11.87 -2.88 -32.40
CA VAL A 156 -12.06 -1.62 -33.14
C VAL A 156 -12.22 -1.95 -34.63
N PRO A 157 -13.38 -1.68 -35.27
CA PRO A 157 -13.54 -1.90 -36.69
C PRO A 157 -12.55 -0.99 -37.44
N ILE A 158 -11.83 -1.54 -38.41
CA ILE A 158 -10.99 -0.74 -39.31
C ILE A 158 -11.98 0.06 -40.18
N PRO A 159 -12.00 1.41 -40.10
CA PRO A 159 -12.85 2.20 -40.98
C PRO A 159 -12.41 1.95 -42.43
N SER A 160 -13.37 1.52 -43.24
CA SER A 160 -13.21 1.23 -44.67
C SER A 160 -13.17 2.52 -45.48
#